data_AF-A0A514XKD4-F1
#
_entry.id   AF-A0A514XKD4-F1
#
_cell.length_a   1.000
_cell.length_b   1.000
_cell.length_c   1.000
_cell.angle_alpha   90.00
_cell.angle_beta   90.00
_cell.angle_gamma   90.00
#
_symmetry.space_group_name_H-M   'P 1'
#
loop_
_entity.id
_entity.type
_entity.pdbx_description
1 polymer ?
#
loop_
_entity_poly.entity_id
_entity_poly.type
_entity_poly.pdbx_seq_one_letter_code
_entity_poly.pdbx_strand_id
1 'polypeptide(L)'
;MKWIVLVLTVFSLSYSHAEEDLPMPLPDEPGHEQPTPHPRPQPPPYPAPEDPQPPQYPQPPQGESRDYSLGAGDTGRFKERTFTFYPNSSWRRVTRVGLTGTRNNVKIKSVDIMYADYPDTRFEYNLVGELVAGSSRNAYLEGRPISAIRITATNKYFWKKTGGFRVDVTAYK
;
A
#
# COMPACT_ATOMS: atom_id res chain seq x y z
N MET A 1 -25.79 33.38 12.10
CA MET A 1 -24.61 33.99 11.45
C MET A 1 -23.94 34.96 12.40
N LYS A 2 -22.85 34.53 13.06
CA LYS A 2 -21.90 35.37 13.80
C LYS A 2 -20.51 34.80 13.55
N TRP A 3 -19.93 35.23 12.43
CA TRP A 3 -18.51 35.53 12.18
C TRP A 3 -17.54 35.05 13.27
N ILE A 4 -16.71 34.02 13.05
CA ILE A 4 -15.37 34.16 12.44
C ILE A 4 -14.62 35.36 13.04
N VAL A 5 -14.07 35.20 14.24
CA VAL A 5 -12.87 35.90 14.74
C VAL A 5 -12.24 35.03 15.84
N LEU A 6 -11.42 34.05 15.46
CA LEU A 6 -10.32 33.59 16.33
C LEU A 6 -9.25 32.86 15.50
N VAL A 7 -8.87 33.49 14.39
CA VAL A 7 -7.57 33.27 13.75
C VAL A 7 -6.71 34.45 14.23
N LEU A 8 -5.50 34.14 14.70
CA LEU A 8 -4.51 35.01 15.38
C LEU A 8 -4.66 35.05 16.91
N THR A 9 -3.96 34.13 17.58
CA THR A 9 -3.03 34.41 18.69
C THR A 9 -2.46 33.12 19.28
N VAL A 10 -1.60 32.41 18.55
CA VAL A 10 -0.49 31.61 19.14
C VAL A 10 0.67 31.57 18.13
N PHE A 11 1.17 32.74 17.75
CA PHE A 11 2.49 32.91 17.12
C PHE A 11 3.34 33.64 18.15
N SER A 12 3.85 32.93 19.16
CA SER A 12 4.82 33.45 20.15
C SER A 12 5.28 32.31 21.06
N LEU A 13 6.22 31.50 20.57
CA LEU A 13 7.22 30.82 21.40
C LEU A 13 8.51 30.87 20.56
N SER A 14 9.19 32.01 20.63
CA SER A 14 10.35 32.19 21.51
C SER A 14 11.52 31.33 21.05
N TYR A 15 12.27 31.93 20.12
CA TYR A 15 13.71 31.73 20.01
C TYR A 15 14.33 31.94 21.39
N SER A 16 15.13 30.97 21.85
CA SER A 16 16.18 31.23 22.83
C SER A 16 17.33 30.28 22.55
N HIS A 17 18.50 30.90 22.48
CA HIS A 17 19.81 30.33 22.22
C HIS A 17 20.17 29.30 23.28
N ALA A 18 20.85 28.25 22.83
CA ALA A 18 21.81 27.52 23.65
C ALA A 18 23.04 27.28 22.77
N GLU A 19 23.89 28.31 22.68
CA GLU A 19 25.32 28.10 22.49
C GLU A 19 25.84 27.55 23.82
N GLU A 20 26.22 26.28 23.86
CA GLU A 20 26.99 25.71 24.96
C GLU A 20 28.29 25.15 24.37
N ASP A 21 29.35 25.92 24.60
CA ASP A 21 30.72 25.54 24.91
C ASP A 21 31.28 24.27 24.24
N LEU A 22 31.97 24.48 23.12
CA LEU A 22 33.05 23.59 22.71
C LEU A 22 34.22 23.77 23.71
N PRO A 23 34.72 22.70 24.36
CA PRO A 23 35.90 22.82 25.19
C PRO A 23 37.12 23.20 24.34
N MET A 24 37.88 24.19 24.81
CA MET A 24 39.14 24.66 24.21
C MET A 24 40.13 23.51 23.99
N PRO A 25 40.96 23.57 22.93
CA PRO A 25 42.02 22.59 22.73
C PRO A 25 43.06 22.66 23.86
N LEU A 26 43.50 21.49 24.32
CA LEU A 26 44.59 21.33 25.28
C LEU A 26 45.92 21.85 24.70
N PRO A 27 46.84 22.37 25.54
CA PRO A 27 48.13 22.87 25.10
C PRO A 27 49.05 21.74 24.62
N ASP A 28 49.87 22.03 23.61
CA ASP A 28 50.88 21.12 23.05
C ASP A 28 51.93 20.74 24.10
N GLU A 29 52.09 19.44 24.37
CA GLU A 29 53.22 18.94 25.15
C GLU A 29 54.50 18.88 24.28
N PRO A 30 55.67 19.27 24.84
CA PRO A 30 56.91 19.30 24.09
C PRO A 30 57.54 17.91 24.01
N GLY A 31 57.74 17.45 22.77
CA GLY A 31 58.88 16.63 22.35
C GLY A 31 59.05 15.26 23.00
N HIS A 32 58.78 14.21 22.23
CA HIS A 32 59.54 12.96 22.34
C HIS A 32 59.78 12.34 20.95
N GLU A 33 61.02 12.50 20.52
CA GLU A 33 61.88 11.56 19.79
C GLU A 33 61.24 10.66 18.72
N GLN A 34 61.64 10.94 17.48
CA GLN A 34 61.38 10.19 16.27
C GLN A 34 62.21 8.87 16.23
N PRO A 35 61.58 7.68 16.14
CA PRO A 35 62.28 6.47 15.75
C PRO A 35 62.19 6.28 14.22
N THR A 36 63.34 5.99 13.62
CA THR A 36 63.59 5.65 12.21
C THR A 36 62.56 4.68 11.56
N PRO A 37 62.25 4.83 10.26
CA PRO A 37 61.20 4.06 9.60
C PRO A 37 61.64 2.62 9.33
N HIS A 38 60.90 1.65 9.87
CA HIS A 38 60.93 0.27 9.39
C HIS A 38 60.03 0.15 8.14
N PRO A 39 60.44 -0.59 7.07
CA PRO A 39 59.56 -0.86 5.95
C PRO A 39 58.41 -1.77 6.43
N ARG A 40 57.18 -1.24 6.39
CA ARG A 40 55.97 -2.01 6.72
C ARG A 40 55.73 -3.08 5.64
N PRO A 41 55.34 -4.31 6.02
CA PRO A 41 54.75 -5.26 5.08
C PRO A 41 53.52 -4.63 4.42
N GLN A 42 53.43 -4.69 3.09
CA GLN A 42 52.24 -4.24 2.38
C GLN A 42 51.05 -5.13 2.77
N PRO A 43 49.89 -4.56 3.14
CA PRO A 43 48.69 -5.34 3.36
C PRO A 43 48.25 -6.00 2.03
N PRO A 44 47.59 -7.17 2.08
CA PRO A 44 47.03 -7.79 0.89
C PRO A 44 46.07 -6.81 0.19
N PRO A 45 46.02 -6.80 -1.14
CA PRO A 45 45.12 -5.92 -1.87
C PRO A 45 43.69 -6.17 -1.43
N TYR A 46 43.00 -5.11 -1.01
CA TYR A 46 41.57 -5.17 -0.75
C TYR A 46 40.86 -5.62 -2.03
N PRO A 47 39.91 -6.58 -1.98
CA PRO A 47 39.05 -6.83 -3.12
C PRO A 47 38.35 -5.52 -3.48
N ALA A 48 38.35 -5.19 -4.78
CA ALA A 48 37.63 -4.02 -5.28
C ALA A 48 36.18 -4.09 -4.77
N PRO A 49 35.57 -2.98 -4.32
CA PRO A 49 34.15 -2.95 -4.01
C PRO A 49 33.40 -3.47 -5.22
N GLU A 50 32.59 -4.51 -5.06
CA GLU A 50 31.63 -4.90 -6.09
C GLU A 50 30.75 -3.67 -6.35
N ASP A 51 30.76 -3.19 -7.60
CA ASP A 51 29.91 -2.08 -8.00
C ASP A 51 28.47 -2.37 -7.54
N PRO A 52 27.77 -1.41 -6.90
CA PRO A 52 26.41 -1.63 -6.48
C PRO A 52 25.57 -1.97 -7.72
N GLN A 53 25.04 -3.20 -7.76
CA GLN A 53 24.13 -3.61 -8.81
C GLN A 53 22.99 -2.58 -8.90
N PRO A 54 22.66 -2.08 -10.11
CA PRO A 54 21.55 -1.16 -10.26
C PRO A 54 20.28 -1.82 -9.71
N PRO A 55 19.41 -1.07 -9.02
CA PRO A 55 18.16 -1.63 -8.50
C PRO A 55 17.40 -2.28 -9.64
N GLN A 56 17.16 -3.59 -9.53
CA GLN A 56 16.34 -4.32 -10.50
C GLN A 56 14.91 -3.78 -10.40
N TYR A 57 14.50 -2.98 -11.38
CA TYR A 57 13.11 -2.59 -11.53
C TYR A 57 12.28 -3.83 -11.89
N PRO A 58 11.14 -4.09 -11.23
CA PRO A 58 10.27 -5.20 -11.61
C PRO A 58 9.84 -5.01 -13.06
N GLN A 59 10.23 -5.96 -13.91
CA GLN A 59 9.89 -5.92 -15.33
C GLN A 59 8.35 -5.96 -15.49
N PRO A 60 7.75 -5.06 -16.28
CA PRO A 60 6.31 -5.03 -16.47
C PRO A 60 5.82 -6.37 -17.03
N PRO A 61 4.61 -6.81 -16.67
CA PRO A 61 4.06 -8.08 -17.14
C PRO A 61 4.12 -8.15 -18.67
N GLN A 62 4.69 -9.21 -19.22
CA GLN A 62 4.58 -9.53 -20.64
C GLN A 62 3.35 -10.40 -20.84
N GLY A 63 2.33 -9.90 -21.54
CA GLY A 63 1.09 -10.61 -21.81
C GLY A 63 -0.06 -9.65 -22.14
N GLU A 64 -1.11 -10.17 -22.78
CA GLU A 64 -2.35 -9.41 -22.96
C GLU A 64 -3.09 -9.32 -21.63
N SER A 65 -3.41 -8.09 -21.22
CA SER A 65 -4.33 -7.85 -20.12
C SER A 65 -5.74 -8.25 -20.54
N ARG A 66 -6.41 -9.09 -19.75
CA ARG A 66 -7.79 -9.54 -20.00
C ARG A 66 -8.68 -9.35 -18.79
N ASP A 67 -9.94 -9.04 -19.07
CA ASP A 67 -10.98 -8.88 -18.06
C ASP A 67 -11.72 -10.21 -17.84
N TYR A 68 -11.88 -10.57 -16.56
CA TYR A 68 -12.52 -11.79 -16.11
C TYR A 68 -13.58 -11.47 -15.06
N SER A 69 -14.73 -12.14 -15.12
CA SER A 69 -15.73 -12.09 -14.06
C SER A 69 -15.46 -13.23 -13.07
N LEU A 70 -15.30 -12.91 -11.79
CA LEU A 70 -15.18 -13.89 -10.70
C LEU A 70 -16.54 -14.42 -10.22
N GLY A 71 -17.62 -13.74 -10.57
CA GLY A 71 -18.97 -14.12 -10.18
C GLY A 71 -19.75 -12.97 -9.54
N ALA A 72 -20.91 -13.29 -8.99
CA ALA A 72 -21.83 -12.32 -8.42
C ALA A 72 -22.27 -12.71 -7.00
N GLY A 73 -22.59 -11.70 -6.19
CA GLY A 73 -23.17 -11.84 -4.86
C GLY A 73 -24.54 -11.16 -4.77
N ASP A 74 -25.49 -11.80 -4.08
CA ASP A 74 -26.78 -11.20 -3.69
C ASP A 74 -26.77 -10.98 -2.18
N THR A 75 -26.99 -9.73 -1.77
CA THR A 75 -26.92 -9.29 -0.37
C THR A 75 -27.96 -9.98 0.52
N GLY A 76 -28.95 -10.69 -0.05
CA GLY A 76 -30.05 -11.30 0.69
C GLY A 76 -30.95 -10.22 1.28
N ARG A 77 -31.99 -10.62 2.04
CA ARG A 77 -32.95 -9.65 2.61
C ARG A 77 -32.52 -9.10 3.96
N PHE A 78 -31.80 -9.91 4.73
CA PHE A 78 -31.42 -9.63 6.12
C PHE A 78 -29.93 -9.84 6.34
N LYS A 79 -29.39 -9.04 7.25
CA LYS A 79 -28.01 -9.09 7.76
C LYS A 79 -26.95 -8.81 6.70
N GLU A 80 -25.73 -8.71 7.18
CA GLU A 80 -24.52 -8.60 6.39
C GLU A 80 -24.12 -9.99 5.89
N ARG A 81 -23.57 -10.06 4.67
CA ARG A 81 -23.08 -11.29 4.07
C ARG A 81 -21.66 -11.09 3.56
N THR A 82 -20.85 -12.11 3.77
CA THR A 82 -19.47 -12.18 3.28
C THR A 82 -19.40 -13.15 2.12
N PHE A 83 -18.78 -12.71 1.03
CA PHE A 83 -18.57 -13.47 -0.19
C PHE A 83 -17.08 -13.61 -0.42
N THR A 84 -16.59 -14.81 -0.70
CA THR A 84 -15.18 -15.04 -1.02
C THR A 84 -15.10 -15.52 -2.46
N PHE A 85 -14.31 -14.81 -3.25
CA PHE A 85 -14.03 -15.11 -4.65
C PHE A 85 -12.57 -15.53 -4.79
N TYR A 86 -12.34 -16.58 -5.57
CA TYR A 86 -11.00 -17.15 -5.78
C TYR A 86 -10.58 -16.90 -7.22
N PRO A 87 -9.62 -15.99 -7.46
CA PRO A 87 -9.02 -15.84 -8.78
C PRO A 87 -8.40 -17.16 -9.26
N ASN A 88 -8.35 -17.36 -10.57
CA ASN A 88 -7.72 -18.55 -11.13
C ASN A 88 -6.21 -18.53 -10.80
N SER A 89 -5.67 -19.66 -10.33
CA SER A 89 -4.25 -19.79 -9.96
C SER A 89 -3.28 -19.55 -11.13
N SER A 90 -3.74 -19.68 -12.37
CA SER A 90 -2.96 -19.35 -13.57
C SER A 90 -2.78 -17.84 -13.78
N TRP A 91 -3.62 -16.99 -13.17
CA TRP A 91 -3.53 -15.54 -13.31
C TRP A 91 -2.45 -15.01 -12.38
N ARG A 92 -1.23 -14.91 -12.91
CA ARG A 92 -0.05 -14.56 -12.11
C ARG A 92 -0.08 -13.12 -11.60
N ARG A 93 -0.78 -12.22 -12.28
CA ARG A 93 -0.78 -10.79 -11.99
C ARG A 93 -2.15 -10.16 -12.19
N VAL A 94 -2.89 -9.96 -11.09
CA VAL A 94 -4.16 -9.21 -11.09
C VAL A 94 -3.86 -7.74 -10.85
N THR A 95 -4.19 -6.88 -11.81
CA THR A 95 -3.88 -5.44 -11.78
C THR A 95 -5.08 -4.55 -11.52
N ARG A 96 -6.30 -5.09 -11.64
CA ARG A 96 -7.53 -4.36 -11.31
C ARG A 96 -8.53 -5.29 -10.65
N VAL A 97 -9.22 -4.77 -9.65
CA VAL A 97 -10.44 -5.36 -9.09
C VAL A 97 -11.55 -4.35 -9.26
N GLY A 98 -12.68 -4.81 -9.79
CA GLY A 98 -13.86 -4.01 -10.06
C GLY A 98 -15.08 -4.62 -9.39
N LEU A 99 -15.95 -3.76 -8.87
CA LEU A 99 -17.29 -4.12 -8.43
C LEU A 99 -18.31 -3.43 -9.31
N THR A 100 -19.24 -4.21 -9.88
CA THR A 100 -20.33 -3.70 -10.72
C THR A 100 -21.66 -4.00 -10.08
N GLY A 101 -22.51 -3.00 -9.88
CA GLY A 101 -23.85 -3.19 -9.32
C GLY A 101 -24.75 -3.90 -10.32
N THR A 102 -25.26 -5.08 -9.98
CA THR A 102 -26.21 -5.81 -10.84
C THR A 102 -27.65 -5.50 -10.49
N ARG A 103 -27.92 -5.17 -9.23
CA ARG A 103 -29.22 -4.66 -8.75
C ARG A 103 -28.98 -3.53 -7.74
N ASN A 104 -29.91 -2.59 -7.72
CA ASN A 104 -29.92 -1.52 -6.73
C ASN A 104 -30.02 -2.08 -5.31
N ASN A 105 -29.78 -1.24 -4.30
CA ASN A 105 -29.89 -1.58 -2.87
C ASN A 105 -28.68 -2.32 -2.27
N VAL A 106 -27.49 -2.21 -2.86
CA VAL A 106 -26.25 -2.76 -2.30
C VAL A 106 -25.43 -1.70 -1.57
N LYS A 107 -24.94 -2.05 -0.38
CA LYS A 107 -23.87 -1.33 0.30
C LYS A 107 -22.71 -2.28 0.59
N ILE A 108 -21.57 -2.01 -0.02
CA ILE A 108 -20.30 -2.69 0.23
C ILE A 108 -19.71 -2.13 1.52
N LYS A 109 -19.29 -3.01 2.43
CA LYS A 109 -18.76 -2.70 3.75
C LYS A 109 -17.26 -2.86 3.81
N SER A 110 -16.75 -3.98 3.30
CA SER A 110 -15.32 -4.24 3.15
C SER A 110 -15.04 -4.92 1.82
N VAL A 111 -13.85 -4.64 1.29
CA VAL A 111 -13.22 -5.43 0.25
C VAL A 111 -11.81 -5.75 0.70
N ASP A 112 -11.59 -7.01 1.01
CA ASP A 112 -10.40 -7.54 1.63
C ASP A 112 -9.68 -8.42 0.60
N ILE A 113 -8.50 -7.98 0.17
CA ILE A 113 -7.68 -8.65 -0.85
C ILE A 113 -6.58 -9.43 -0.15
N MET A 114 -6.62 -10.75 -0.29
CA MET A 114 -5.64 -11.65 0.28
C MET A 114 -4.61 -11.98 -0.80
N TYR A 115 -3.38 -11.55 -0.61
CA TYR A 115 -2.28 -11.91 -1.50
C TYR A 115 -1.83 -13.34 -1.24
N ALA A 116 -1.25 -13.99 -2.25
CA ALA A 116 -0.73 -15.36 -2.12
C ALA A 116 0.73 -15.36 -1.61
N ASP A 117 1.45 -14.26 -1.84
CA ASP A 117 2.86 -14.05 -1.54
C ASP A 117 3.07 -13.13 -0.31
N TYR A 118 1.99 -12.78 0.39
CA TYR A 118 2.03 -11.93 1.58
C TYR A 118 1.01 -12.40 2.61
N PRO A 119 1.36 -12.47 3.90
CA PRO A 119 0.44 -12.93 4.93
C PRO A 119 -0.68 -11.92 5.22
N ASP A 120 -0.45 -10.63 4.98
CA ASP A 120 -1.44 -9.61 5.33
C ASP A 120 -2.51 -9.45 4.26
N THR A 121 -3.70 -9.10 4.75
CA THR A 121 -4.86 -8.76 3.93
C THR A 121 -4.88 -7.25 3.68
N ARG A 122 -4.97 -6.85 2.41
CA ARG A 122 -5.12 -5.45 2.02
C ARG A 122 -6.60 -5.08 1.99
N PHE A 123 -6.98 -4.06 2.74
CA PHE A 123 -8.31 -3.46 2.64
C PHE A 123 -8.35 -2.43 1.51
N GLU A 124 -9.35 -2.51 0.63
CA GLU A 124 -9.49 -1.61 -0.52
C GLU A 124 -10.66 -0.64 -0.34
N TYR A 125 -10.34 0.55 0.19
CA TYR A 125 -11.31 1.58 0.54
C TYR A 125 -12.08 2.14 -0.67
N ASN A 126 -11.48 2.17 -1.86
CA ASN A 126 -12.09 2.74 -3.06
C ASN A 126 -13.34 1.97 -3.52
N LEU A 127 -13.45 0.70 -3.13
CA LEU A 127 -14.57 -0.15 -3.50
C LEU A 127 -15.72 -0.12 -2.47
N VAL A 128 -15.52 0.52 -1.32
CA VAL A 128 -16.48 0.56 -0.21
C VAL A 128 -17.53 1.64 -0.39
N GLY A 129 -18.78 1.31 -0.06
CA GLY A 129 -19.91 2.22 -0.10
C GLY A 129 -21.07 1.71 -0.94
N GLU A 130 -21.94 2.62 -1.36
CA GLU A 130 -23.15 2.27 -2.10
C GLU A 130 -22.85 1.98 -3.57
N LEU A 131 -23.43 0.88 -4.07
CA LEU A 131 -23.28 0.48 -5.46
C LEU A 131 -24.65 0.51 -6.13
N VAL A 132 -24.77 1.34 -7.17
CA VAL A 132 -25.98 1.51 -7.96
C VAL A 132 -25.97 0.50 -9.10
N ALA A 133 -27.13 0.02 -9.53
CA ALA A 133 -27.22 -0.87 -10.69
C ALA A 133 -26.59 -0.22 -11.94
N GLY A 134 -25.75 -0.98 -12.64
CA GLY A 134 -24.99 -0.53 -13.81
C GLY A 134 -23.76 0.32 -13.49
N SER A 135 -23.59 0.79 -12.24
CA SER A 135 -22.37 1.51 -11.85
C SER A 135 -21.25 0.55 -11.50
N SER A 136 -20.03 0.92 -11.88
CA SER A 136 -18.82 0.18 -11.55
C SER A 136 -17.87 1.04 -10.74
N ARG A 137 -17.18 0.40 -9.79
CA ARG A 137 -16.05 0.98 -9.05
C ARG A 137 -14.84 0.10 -9.26
N ASN A 138 -13.69 0.70 -9.47
CA ASN A 138 -12.46 -0.01 -9.75
C ASN A 138 -11.36 0.41 -8.78
N ALA A 139 -10.52 -0.53 -8.41
CA ALA A 139 -9.28 -0.32 -7.69
C ALA A 139 -8.13 -0.95 -8.46
N TYR A 140 -7.01 -0.23 -8.51
CA TYR A 140 -5.79 -0.67 -9.18
C TYR A 140 -4.85 -1.30 -8.17
N LEU A 141 -4.23 -2.40 -8.59
CA LEU A 141 -3.37 -3.23 -7.78
C LEU A 141 -1.98 -3.33 -8.40
N GLU A 142 -1.01 -3.71 -7.58
CA GLU A 142 0.41 -3.83 -7.94
C GLU A 142 0.71 -5.02 -8.88
N GLY A 143 -0.29 -5.81 -9.29
CA GLY A 143 -0.06 -6.99 -10.13
C GLY A 143 0.52 -8.17 -9.36
N ARG A 144 0.32 -8.24 -8.04
CA ARG A 144 0.72 -9.37 -7.20
C ARG A 144 -0.26 -10.55 -7.34
N PRO A 145 0.17 -11.79 -7.05
CA PRO A 145 -0.73 -12.93 -7.06
C PRO A 145 -1.74 -12.84 -5.90
N ILE A 146 -3.03 -13.04 -6.20
CA ILE A 146 -4.12 -12.94 -5.24
C ILE A 146 -4.67 -14.33 -4.96
N SER A 147 -4.75 -14.73 -3.69
CA SER A 147 -5.32 -16.00 -3.26
C SER A 147 -6.84 -15.93 -3.13
N ALA A 148 -7.36 -14.82 -2.60
CA ALA A 148 -8.79 -14.60 -2.44
C ALA A 148 -9.15 -13.12 -2.39
N ILE A 149 -10.37 -12.81 -2.82
CA ILE A 149 -11.01 -11.50 -2.65
C ILE A 149 -12.26 -11.72 -1.82
N ARG A 150 -12.29 -11.16 -0.61
CA ARG A 150 -13.41 -11.25 0.30
C ARG A 150 -14.17 -9.94 0.33
N ILE A 151 -15.47 -10.01 0.11
CA ILE A 151 -16.34 -8.83 0.05
C ILE A 151 -17.44 -8.99 1.07
N THR A 152 -17.56 -8.02 1.94
CA THR A 152 -18.64 -7.94 2.91
C THR A 152 -19.65 -6.93 2.41
N ALA A 153 -20.91 -7.33 2.26
CA ALA A 153 -21.95 -6.48 1.72
C ALA A 153 -23.28 -6.65 2.48
N THR A 154 -24.11 -5.62 2.44
CA THR A 154 -25.44 -5.62 3.05
C THR A 154 -26.43 -4.84 2.20
N ASN A 155 -27.73 -5.04 2.44
CA ASN A 155 -28.73 -4.19 1.84
C ASN A 155 -28.64 -2.77 2.39
N LYS A 156 -28.77 -1.78 1.52
CA LYS A 156 -28.92 -0.38 1.95
C LYS A 156 -30.24 -0.16 2.72
N TYR A 157 -31.32 -0.78 2.24
CA TYR A 157 -32.68 -0.68 2.79
C TYR A 157 -33.27 -2.09 2.98
N PHE A 158 -33.66 -2.44 4.21
CA PHE A 158 -34.17 -3.78 4.52
C PHE A 158 -35.58 -4.06 3.96
N TRP A 159 -36.38 -3.02 3.69
CA TRP A 159 -37.75 -3.15 3.18
C TRP A 159 -37.84 -3.25 1.65
N LYS A 160 -36.76 -2.93 0.94
CA LYS A 160 -36.72 -3.00 -0.54
C LYS A 160 -36.28 -4.39 -1.02
N LYS A 161 -36.41 -4.64 -2.32
CA LYS A 161 -35.85 -5.83 -2.97
C LYS A 161 -34.34 -5.91 -2.72
N THR A 162 -33.81 -7.12 -2.68
CA THR A 162 -32.39 -7.37 -2.41
C THR A 162 -31.53 -6.80 -3.53
N GLY A 163 -30.34 -6.35 -3.13
CA GLY A 163 -29.32 -5.90 -4.06
C GLY A 163 -28.42 -7.02 -4.56
N GLY A 164 -27.66 -6.71 -5.61
CA GLY A 164 -26.67 -7.61 -6.15
C GLY A 164 -25.49 -6.86 -6.75
N PHE A 165 -24.35 -7.52 -6.77
CA PHE A 165 -23.12 -7.02 -7.36
C PHE A 165 -22.37 -8.15 -8.07
N ARG A 166 -21.50 -7.79 -9.00
CA ARG A 166 -20.56 -8.67 -9.69
C ARG A 166 -19.14 -8.21 -9.39
N VAL A 167 -18.22 -9.18 -9.30
CA VAL A 167 -16.80 -8.93 -9.13
C VAL A 167 -16.11 -9.21 -10.45
N ASP A 168 -15.40 -8.21 -10.94
CA ASP A 168 -14.63 -8.26 -12.16
C ASP A 168 -13.15 -8.05 -11.82
N VAL A 169 -12.24 -8.72 -12.52
CA VAL A 169 -10.80 -8.55 -12.34
C VAL A 169 -10.12 -8.43 -13.69
N THR A 170 -9.02 -7.69 -13.72
CA THR A 170 -8.14 -7.62 -14.88
C THR A 170 -6.84 -8.30 -14.52
N ALA A 171 -6.43 -9.26 -15.34
CA ALA A 171 -5.20 -10.01 -15.11
C ALA A 171 -4.44 -10.27 -16.41
N TYR A 172 -3.14 -10.46 -16.25
CA TYR A 172 -2.26 -10.95 -17.32
C TYR A 172 -2.27 -12.48 -17.31
N LYS A 173 -2.41 -13.07 -18.50
CA LYS A 173 -2.33 -14.51 -18.73
C LYS A 173 -0.94 -14.89 -19.24
#